data_AF-A0AAQ1UH82-F1
#
_entry.id   AF-A0AAQ1UH82-F1
#
_cell.length_a   1.000
_cell.length_b   1.000
_cell.length_c   1.000
_cell.angle_alpha   90.00
_cell.angle_beta   90.00
_cell.angle_gamma   90.00
#
_symmetry.space_group_name_H-M   'P 1'
#
loop_
_entity.id
_entity.type
_entity.pdbx_description
1 polymer ?
#
loop_
_entity_poly.entity_id
_entity_poly.type
_entity_poly.pdbx_seq_one_letter_code
_entity_poly.pdbx_strand_id
1 'polypeptide(L)' 'MIETLLLSVLIIAICVALMSVKLLLKKNGKFSSQHVHDNPGLRRKGIHCVIDQDKEARSAGRAY' A
#
# COMPACT_ATOMS: atom_id res chain seq x y z
N MET A 1 10.85 -11.60 -32.41
CA MET A 1 9.94 -10.48 -32.07
C MET A 1 8.64 -10.95 -31.43
N ILE A 2 7.88 -11.86 -32.05
CA ILE A 2 6.63 -12.35 -31.44
C ILE A 2 6.89 -13.14 -30.14
N GLU A 3 7.88 -14.05 -30.15
CA GLU A 3 8.32 -14.80 -28.95
C GLU A 3 8.63 -13.88 -27.76
N THR A 4 9.41 -12.83 -28.00
CA THR A 4 9.80 -11.86 -26.96
C THR A 4 8.60 -11.07 -26.43
N LEU A 5 7.61 -10.77 -27.30
CA LEU A 5 6.38 -10.09 -26.89
C LEU A 5 5.46 -11.01 -26.07
N LEU A 6 5.37 -12.29 -26.44
CA LEU A 6 4.58 -13.28 -25.67
C LEU A 6 5.18 -13.48 -24.28
N LEU A 7 6.50 -13.63 -24.19
CA LEU A 7 7.18 -13.79 -22.90
C LEU A 7 7.04 -12.55 -22.02
N SER A 8 7.15 -11.33 -22.58
CA SER A 8 7.00 -10.10 -21.79
C SER A 8 5.57 -9.93 -21.26
N VAL A 9 4.55 -10.17 -22.09
CA VAL A 9 3.15 -10.12 -21.67
C VAL A 9 2.85 -11.17 -20.60
N LEU A 10 3.38 -12.39 -20.74
CA LEU A 10 3.23 -13.45 -19.74
C LEU A 10 3.81 -13.02 -18.38
N ILE A 11 5.00 -12.43 -18.36
CA ILE A 11 5.63 -11.94 -17.12
C ILE A 11 4.78 -10.85 -16.48
N ILE A 12 4.31 -9.87 -17.26
CA ILE A 12 3.46 -8.79 -16.75
C ILE A 12 2.15 -9.35 -16.17
N ALA A 13 1.52 -10.31 -16.85
CA ALA A 13 0.32 -10.96 -16.38
C ALA A 13 0.53 -11.67 -15.03
N ILE A 14 1.66 -12.38 -14.87
CA ILE A 14 2.03 -13.02 -13.60
C ILE A 14 2.22 -11.96 -12.49
N CYS A 15 2.92 -10.86 -12.76
CA CYS A 15 3.11 -9.78 -11.80
C CYS A 15 1.79 -9.17 -11.34
N VAL A 16 0.87 -8.89 -12.26
CA VAL A 16 -0.46 -8.32 -11.94
C VAL A 16 -1.31 -9.32 -11.15
N ALA A 17 -1.26 -10.60 -11.50
CA ALA A 17 -1.95 -11.66 -10.77
C ALA A 17 -1.44 -11.78 -9.33
N LEU A 18 -0.12 -11.77 -9.13
CA LEU A 18 0.53 -11.80 -7.81
C LEU A 18 0.20 -10.55 -6.97
N MET A 19 0.19 -9.36 -7.59
CA MET A 19 -0.20 -8.12 -6.90
C MET A 19 -1.67 -8.13 -6.47
N SER A 20 -2.53 -8.81 -7.25
CA SER A 20 -3.98 -8.86 -7.06
C SER A 20 -4.47 -10.09 -6.31
N VAL A 21 -3.59 -10.86 -5.65
CA VAL A 21 -3.94 -12.12 -4.95
C VAL A 21 -5.13 -11.97 -4.00
N LYS A 22 -5.21 -10.86 -3.25
CA LYS A 22 -6.35 -10.60 -2.34
C LYS A 22 -7.67 -10.41 -3.07
N LEU A 23 -7.64 -9.82 -4.27
CA LEU A 23 -8.81 -9.63 -5.12
C LEU A 23 -9.27 -10.95 -5.75
N LEU A 24 -8.31 -11.78 -6.19
CA LEU A 24 -8.61 -13.04 -6.86
C LEU A 24 -9.05 -14.14 -5.89
N LEU A 25 -8.45 -14.22 -4.70
CA LEU A 25 -8.66 -15.35 -3.77
C LEU A 25 -9.70 -15.07 -2.67
N LYS A 26 -10.02 -13.81 -2.35
CA LYS A 26 -11.03 -13.50 -1.32
C LYS A 26 -12.36 -13.10 -1.94
N LYS A 27 -13.45 -13.66 -1.42
CA LYS A 27 -14.81 -13.18 -1.69
C LYS A 27 -14.91 -11.71 -1.24
N ASN A 28 -15.26 -10.82 -2.17
CA ASN A 28 -15.24 -9.36 -1.99
C ASN A 28 -13.85 -8.78 -1.68
N GLY A 29 -12.79 -9.36 -2.25
CA GLY A 29 -11.44 -8.84 -2.14
C GLY A 29 -11.32 -7.39 -2.61
N LYS A 30 -10.55 -6.59 -1.87
CA LYS A 30 -10.27 -5.18 -2.19
C LYS A 30 -8.77 -4.95 -2.09
N PHE A 31 -8.27 -3.95 -2.81
CA PHE A 31 -6.93 -3.45 -2.56
C PHE A 31 -6.84 -2.89 -1.14
N SER A 32 -5.67 -3.03 -0.53
CA SER A 32 -5.43 -2.44 0.79
C SER A 32 -5.40 -0.92 0.66
N SER A 33 -5.95 -0.21 1.64
CA SER A 33 -5.93 1.25 1.62
C SER A 33 -4.49 1.75 1.55
N GLN A 34 -4.28 2.77 0.71
CA GLN A 34 -3.01 3.49 0.60
C GLN A 34 -2.89 4.61 1.64
N HIS A 35 -3.93 4.86 2.43
CA HIS A 35 -3.89 5.84 3.51
C HIS A 35 -3.20 5.25 4.74
N VAL A 36 -2.23 6.00 5.28
CA VAL A 36 -1.47 5.61 6.48
C VAL A 36 -2.39 5.34 7.67
N HIS A 37 -3.46 6.13 7.83
CA HIS A 37 -4.42 6.01 8.93
C HIS A 37 -5.19 4.68 8.92
N ASP A 38 -5.45 4.13 7.74
CA ASP A 38 -6.17 2.88 7.57
C ASP A 38 -5.29 1.64 7.81
N ASN A 39 -3.97 1.83 7.92
CA ASN A 39 -3.05 0.75 8.19
C ASN A 39 -3.03 0.42 9.70
N PRO A 40 -3.59 -0.73 10.12
CA PRO A 40 -3.66 -1.09 11.54
C PRO A 40 -2.27 -1.29 12.16
N GLY A 41 -1.27 -1.67 11.37
CA GLY A 41 0.11 -1.85 11.85
C GLY A 41 0.78 -0.53 12.17
N LEU A 42 0.56 0.50 11.34
CA LEU A 42 1.06 1.86 11.59
C LEU A 42 0.31 2.51 12.74
N ARG A 43 -1.01 2.33 12.80
CA ARG A 43 -1.84 2.84 13.91
C ARG A 43 -1.41 2.27 15.26
N ARG A 44 -1.06 0.98 15.35
CA ARG A 44 -0.52 0.37 16.58
C ARG A 44 0.81 0.98 17.03
N LYS A 45 1.59 1.53 16.10
CA LYS A 45 2.84 2.25 16.40
C LYS A 45 2.63 3.74 16.70
N GLY A 46 1.38 4.21 16.73
CA GLY A 46 1.06 5.64 16.84
C GLY A 46 1.40 6.46 15.59
N ILE A 47 1.75 5.79 14.48
CA ILE A 47 2.11 6.45 13.23
C ILE A 47 0.84 6.81 12.47
N HIS A 48 0.68 8.09 12.15
CA HIS A 48 -0.47 8.63 11.43
C HIS A 48 -0.03 9.76 10.48
N CYS A 49 -0.97 10.57 9.98
CA CYS A 49 -0.67 11.62 9.01
C CYS A 49 0.47 12.53 9.49
N VAL A 50 1.46 12.77 8.63
CA VAL A 50 2.64 13.59 8.97
C VAL A 50 2.26 15.00 9.40
N ILE A 51 1.18 15.56 8.84
CA ILE A 51 0.70 16.91 9.16
C ILE A 51 0.18 16.96 10.61
N ASP A 52 -0.59 15.95 11.01
CA ASP A 52 -1.12 15.86 12.38
C ASP A 52 0.00 15.58 13.38
N GLN A 53 0.91 14.66 13.05
CA GLN A 53 2.09 14.37 13.86
C GLN A 53 2.97 15.60 14.09
N ASP A 54 3.18 16.39 13.04
CA ASP A 54 3.95 17.64 13.09
C ASP A 54 3.22 18.72 13.90
N LYS A 55 1.89 18.81 13.78
CA LYS A 55 1.07 19.69 14.63
C LYS A 55 1.15 19.30 16.12
N GLU A 56 1.09 18.01 16.43
CA GLU A 56 1.27 17.47 17.79
C GLU A 56 2.68 17.70 18.32
N ALA A 57 3.71 17.58 17.47
CA ALA A 57 5.08 17.87 17.85
C ALA A 57 5.26 19.36 18.17
N ARG A 58 4.69 20.26 17.35
CA ARG A 58 4.71 21.72 17.61
C ARG A 58 3.97 22.08 18.90
N SER A 59 2.78 21.54 19.12
CA SER A 59 2.01 21.82 20.35
C SER A 59 2.71 21.30 21.60
N ALA A 60 3.44 20.20 21.50
CA ALA A 60 4.23 19.63 22.59
C ALA A 60 5.62 20.27 22.77
N GLY A 61 5.99 21.27 21.96
CA GLY A 61 7.33 21.86 21.99
C GLY A 61 8.45 20.89 21.60
N ARG A 62 8.11 19.82 20.89
CA ARG A 62 9.01 18.75 20.40
C ARG A 62 9.27 18.86 18.90
N ALA A 63 8.77 19.91 18.24
CA ALA A 63 9.12 20.19 16.87
C ALA A 63 10.59 20.61 16.82
N TYR A 64 11.33 19.96 15.91
CA TYR A 64 12.69 20.36 15.55
C TYR A 64 12.67 21.70 14.81
#